data_AF-A0A0F9KL92-F1
#
_entry.id   AF-A0A0F9KL92-F1
#
_cell.length_a   1.000
_cell.length_b   1.000
_cell.length_c   1.000
_cell.angle_alpha   90.00
_cell.angle_beta   90.00
_cell.angle_gamma   90.00
#
_symmetry.space_group_name_H-M   'P 1'
#
loop_
_entity.id
_entity.type
_entity.pdbx_description
1 polymer ?
#
loop_
_entity_poly.entity_id
_entity_poly.type
_entity_poly.pdbx_seq_one_letter_code
_entity_poly.pdbx_strand_id
1 'polypeptide(L)' 'MILRFESAGEFVTYDIDRENKKLIVSTSRTNYTETEVPWTSLYDPGKEKEQEEILDKLNDKDFKNLIIKQMMILGYELK' A
#
# COMPACT_ATOMS: atom_id res chain seq x y z
N MET A 1 -7.16 -6.27 2.94
CA MET A 1 -6.93 -5.57 4.23
C MET A 1 -6.99 -4.09 3.91
N ILE A 2 -7.70 -3.30 4.72
CA ILE A 2 -7.88 -1.88 4.43
C ILE A 2 -6.98 -1.05 5.34
N LEU A 3 -6.18 -0.17 4.74
CA LEU A 3 -5.33 0.81 5.43
C LEU A 3 -5.68 2.20 4.94
N ARG A 4 -5.96 3.11 5.88
CA ARG A 4 -6.28 4.51 5.58
C ARG A 4 -5.23 5.42 6.20
N PHE A 5 -4.74 6.33 5.38
CA PHE A 5 -3.67 7.25 5.71
C PHE A 5 -4.13 8.69 5.45
N GLU A 6 -3.60 9.64 6.22
CA GLU A 6 -3.85 11.08 6.06
C GLU A 6 -2.54 11.87 6.17
N SER A 7 -2.33 12.83 5.27
CA SER A 7 -1.25 13.82 5.38
C SER A 7 -1.68 15.13 4.76
N ALA A 8 -1.50 16.26 5.45
CA ALA A 8 -1.79 17.60 4.93
C ALA A 8 -3.19 17.76 4.26
N GLY A 9 -4.21 17.06 4.76
CA GLY A 9 -5.57 17.08 4.22
C GLY A 9 -5.81 16.14 3.02
N GLU A 10 -4.79 15.41 2.58
CA GLU A 10 -4.91 14.31 1.61
C GLU A 10 -5.21 13.00 2.33
N PHE A 11 -6.18 12.24 1.80
CA PHE A 11 -6.47 10.88 2.22
C PHE A 11 -5.97 9.88 1.18
N VAL A 12 -5.36 8.81 1.67
CA VAL A 12 -4.93 7.66 0.86
C VAL A 12 -5.53 6.40 1.48
N THR A 13 -6.23 5.61 0.68
CA THR A 13 -6.73 4.29 1.10
C THR A 13 -6.09 3.22 0.24
N TYR A 14 -5.59 2.18 0.89
CA TYR A 14 -5.16 0.94 0.27
C TYR A 14 -6.09 -0.19 0.72
N ASP A 15 -6.69 -0.91 -0.22
CA ASP A 15 -7.22 -2.25 0.02
C ASP A 15 -6.32 -3.28 -0.65
N ILE A 16 -5.72 -4.12 0.18
CA ILE A 16 -4.62 -5.02 -0.17
C ILE A 16 -5.08 -6.46 0.05
N ASP A 17 -5.22 -7.23 -1.02
CA ASP A 17 -5.42 -8.68 -0.98
C ASP A 17 -4.12 -9.37 -1.39
N ARG A 18 -3.41 -9.91 -0.39
CA ARG A 18 -2.10 -10.55 -0.59
C ARG A 18 -2.22 -11.91 -1.27
N GLU A 19 -3.25 -12.67 -0.94
CA GLU A 19 -3.44 -14.04 -1.46
C GLU A 19 -3.71 -13.99 -2.96
N ASN A 20 -4.55 -13.05 -3.40
CA ASN A 20 -4.88 -12.87 -4.81
C ASN A 20 -4.02 -11.83 -5.53
N LYS A 21 -3.03 -11.25 -4.85
CA LYS A 21 -2.18 -10.16 -5.36
C LYS A 21 -3.00 -9.04 -6.01
N LYS A 22 -4.01 -8.55 -5.29
CA LYS A 22 -4.84 -7.41 -5.73
C LYS A 22 -4.59 -6.19 -4.87
N LEU A 23 -4.56 -5.04 -5.53
CA LEU A 23 -4.39 -3.74 -4.91
C LEU A 23 -5.43 -2.76 -5.44
N ILE A 24 -6.24 -2.23 -4.55
CA ILE A 24 -7.17 -1.14 -4.84
C ILE A 24 -6.69 0.09 -4.08
N VAL A 25 -6.61 1.21 -4.79
CA VAL A 25 -6.20 2.50 -4.23
C VAL A 25 -7.29 3.54 -4.39
N SER A 26 -7.42 4.41 -3.39
CA SER A 26 -8.20 5.64 -3.49
C SER A 26 -7.35 6.80 -2.97
N THR A 27 -7.02 7.74 -3.85
CA THR A 27 -6.14 8.88 -3.60
C THR A 27 -6.59 10.11 -4.40
N SER A 28 -5.94 11.26 -4.20
CA SER A 28 -6.14 12.44 -5.05
C SER A 28 -5.96 12.14 -6.54
N ARG A 29 -5.02 11.26 -6.91
CA ARG A 29 -4.74 10.88 -8.31
C ARG A 29 -5.86 10.07 -8.96
N THR A 30 -6.66 9.38 -8.16
CA THR A 30 -7.83 8.61 -8.62
C THR A 30 -9.13 9.38 -8.42
N ASN A 31 -9.07 10.69 -8.13
CA ASN A 31 -10.21 11.49 -7.71
C ASN A 31 -10.99 10.84 -6.55
N TYR A 32 -10.26 10.19 -5.64
CA TYR A 32 -10.79 9.42 -4.52
C TYR A 32 -11.76 8.29 -4.91
N THR A 33 -11.69 7.83 -6.16
CA THR A 33 -12.40 6.63 -6.62
C THR A 33 -11.55 5.40 -6.32
N GLU A 34 -12.21 4.31 -5.93
CA GLU A 34 -11.58 3.00 -5.80
C GLU A 34 -11.12 2.50 -7.17
N THR A 35 -9.81 2.45 -7.36
CA THR A 35 -9.20 2.04 -8.63
C THR A 35 -8.29 0.85 -8.38
N GLU A 36 -8.56 -0.26 -9.07
CA GLU A 36 -7.64 -1.39 -9.10
C GLU A 36 -6.38 -1.01 -9.88
N VAL A 37 -5.24 -1.26 -9.26
CA VAL A 37 -3.92 -0.99 -9.84
C VAL A 37 -3.07 -2.26 -9.76
N PRO A 38 -2.01 -2.40 -10.58
CA PRO A 38 -1.13 -3.55 -10.50
C PRO A 38 -0.58 -3.74 -9.08
N TRP A 39 -0.56 -4.98 -8.58
CA TRP A 39 0.04 -5.36 -7.29
C TRP A 39 1.44 -4.79 -7.08
N THR A 40 2.25 -4.82 -8.14
CA THR A 40 3.61 -4.31 -8.17
C THR A 40 3.72 -2.82 -7.91
N SER A 41 2.61 -2.07 -7.93
CA SER A 41 2.56 -0.64 -7.60
C SER A 41 2.79 -0.37 -6.11
N LEU A 42 2.77 -1.39 -5.25
CA LEU A 42 3.24 -1.29 -3.85
C LEU A 42 4.76 -1.20 -3.73
N TYR A 43 5.50 -1.48 -4.80
CA TYR A 43 6.94 -1.66 -4.78
C TYR A 43 7.67 -0.52 -5.48
N ASP A 44 8.94 -0.37 -5.14
CA ASP A 44 9.81 0.59 -5.79
C ASP A 44 10.04 0.19 -7.26
N PRO A 45 9.87 1.12 -8.21
CA PRO A 45 10.11 0.84 -9.63
C PRO A 45 11.53 0.29 -9.88
N GLY A 46 11.61 -0.85 -10.56
CA GLY A 46 12.86 -1.57 -10.85
C GLY A 46 13.33 -2.52 -9.74
N LYS A 47 12.61 -2.63 -8.62
CA LYS A 47 12.89 -3.58 -7.52
C LYS A 47 11.71 -4.50 -7.21
N GLU A 48 10.71 -4.55 -8.08
CA GLU A 48 9.42 -5.19 -7.81
C GLU A 48 9.59 -6.67 -7.48
N LYS A 49 10.38 -7.41 -8.27
CA LYS A 49 10.64 -8.84 -8.02
C LYS A 49 11.35 -9.11 -6.71
N GLU A 50 12.39 -8.32 -6.41
CA GLU A 50 13.17 -8.47 -5.18
C GLU A 50 12.30 -8.19 -3.94
N GLN A 51 11.52 -7.10 -3.99
CA GLN A 51 10.62 -6.75 -2.90
C GLN A 51 9.50 -7.78 -2.74
N GLU A 52 8.92 -8.28 -3.84
CA GLU A 52 7.91 -9.33 -3.79
C GLU A 52 8.44 -10.62 -3.13
N GLU A 53 9.63 -11.10 -3.51
CA GLU A 53 10.23 -12.30 -2.91
C GLU A 53 10.54 -12.16 -1.41
N ILE A 54 10.86 -10.94 -0.95
CA ILE A 54 11.09 -10.64 0.46
C ILE A 54 9.75 -10.57 1.21
N LEU A 55 8.76 -9.91 0.63
CA LEU A 55 7.48 -9.61 1.27
C LEU A 55 6.52 -10.79 1.28
N ASP A 56 6.63 -11.72 0.33
CA ASP A 56 5.85 -12.97 0.31
C ASP A 56 6.20 -13.87 1.51
N LYS A 57 7.36 -13.68 2.15
CA LYS A 57 7.78 -14.42 3.35
C LYS A 57 7.21 -13.85 4.66
N LEU A 58 6.66 -12.63 4.62
CA LEU A 58 6.10 -11.99 5.81
C LEU A 58 4.69 -12.50 6.10
N ASN A 59 4.37 -12.65 7.39
CA ASN A 59 2.97 -12.79 7.80
C ASN A 59 2.22 -11.45 7.62
N ASP A 60 0.89 -11.49 7.67
CA ASP A 60 0.05 -10.31 7.41
C ASP A 60 0.29 -9.15 8.38
N LYS A 61 0.62 -9.47 9.65
CA LYS A 61 0.90 -8.46 10.67
C LYS A 61 2.19 -7.71 10.35
N ASP A 62 3.25 -8.43 10.00
CA ASP A 62 4.55 -7.84 9.67
C ASP A 62 4.50 -7.07 8.36
N PHE A 63 3.79 -7.60 7.35
CA PHE A 63 3.52 -6.90 6.09
C PHE A 63 2.77 -5.59 6.34
N LYS A 64 1.67 -5.63 7.09
CA LYS A 64 0.89 -4.44 7.46
C LYS A 64 1.75 -3.40 8.15
N ASN A 65 2.55 -3.81 9.13
CA ASN A 65 3.43 -2.91 9.87
C ASN A 65 4.48 -2.26 8.96
N LEU A 66 4.97 -2.97 7.95
CA LEU A 66 5.91 -2.42 6.98
C LEU A 66 5.25 -1.32 6.14
N ILE A 67 4.07 -1.57 5.58
CA ILE A 67 3.34 -0.56 4.78
C ILE A 67 3.06 0.68 5.63
N ILE A 68 2.64 0.51 6.88
CA ILE A 68 2.42 1.62 7.82
C ILE A 68 3.72 2.42 8.02
N LYS A 69 4.84 1.74 8.31
CA LYS A 69 6.14 2.41 8.51
C LYS A 69 6.58 3.18 7.28
N GLN A 70 6.42 2.61 6.09
CA GLN A 70 6.76 3.29 4.83
C GLN A 70 5.91 4.55 4.64
N MET A 71 4.60 4.45 4.84
CA MET A 71 3.70 5.62 4.74
C MET A 71 4.03 6.69 5.78
N MET A 72 4.40 6.31 7.01
CA MET A 72 4.86 7.25 8.04
C MET A 72 6.15 7.97 7.65
N ILE A 73 7.11 7.28 7.01
CA ILE A 73 8.33 7.90 6.48
C ILE A 73 7.99 8.94 5.39
N LEU A 74 6.93 8.70 4.62
CA LEU A 74 6.40 9.64 3.62
C LEU A 74 5.56 10.78 4.22
N GLY A 75 5.44 10.85 5.55
CA GLY A 75 4.71 11.91 6.25
C GLY A 75 3.22 11.66 6.40
N TYR A 76 2.74 10.43 6.19
CA TYR A 76 1.35 10.05 6.40
C TYR A 76 1.10 9.44 7.78
N GLU A 77 -0.04 9.75 8.38
CA GLU A 77 -0.51 9.16 9.61
C GLU A 77 -1.59 8.11 9.34
N LEU A 78 -1.54 6.99 10.06
CA LEU A 78 -2.60 5.98 10.01
C LEU A 78 -3.86 6.52 10.73
N LYS A 79 -5.03 6.38 10.10
CA LYS A 79 -6.34 6.78 10.65
C LYS A 79 -7.26 5.60 10.88
#